data_AF-A0A7J3T3F3-F1
#
_entry.id   AF-A0A7J3T3F3-F1
#
_cell.length_a   1.000
_cell.length_b   1.000
_cell.length_c   1.000
_cell.angle_alpha   90.00
_cell.angle_beta   90.00
_cell.angle_gamma   90.00
#
_symmetry.space_group_name_H-M   'P 1'
#
loop_
_entity.id
_entity.type
_entity.pdbx_description
1 polymer ?
#
loop_
_entity_poly.entity_id
_entity_poly.type
_entity_poly.pdbx_seq_one_letter_code
_entity_poly.pdbx_strand_id
1 'polypeptide(L)'
;MTITLYSNSTSNYFSYDPPMDSLNLTQGIWNNLTVQLDTPAWTRSGNSSDWGNITGFKLELTWNSNSSITLLVDGLFFFQGSFTSLFENAGSFYMINYGVTGFMQFVVTWVLLSGLAYLLTRALGGKLVWKPLLVLIGFALITMFVQTVINTVAYASLPNIHYPFGLLVGVQGEEQAAADTINAQTWVVANVQRFMQIAVWIWIIALTALAVRLLAAISWFKCAAIGAIAYFVAILVESFIVG
;
A
#
# COMPACT_ATOMS: atom_id res chain seq x y z
N MET A 1 -33.37 0.31 21.02
CA MET A 1 -32.51 -0.85 20.68
C MET A 1 -31.40 -0.87 21.70
N THR A 2 -31.06 -2.04 22.22
CA THR A 2 -30.02 -2.22 23.22
C THR A 2 -29.01 -3.23 22.71
N ILE A 3 -27.73 -2.89 22.80
CA ILE A 3 -26.61 -3.77 22.46
C ILE A 3 -25.97 -4.24 23.76
N THR A 4 -25.81 -5.55 23.92
CA THR A 4 -25.15 -6.15 25.09
C THR A 4 -24.00 -7.05 24.67
N LEU A 5 -22.83 -6.84 25.26
CA LEU A 5 -21.61 -7.60 25.05
C LEU A 5 -21.25 -8.34 26.33
N TYR A 6 -21.33 -9.67 26.31
CA TYR A 6 -21.00 -10.51 27.45
C TYR A 6 -19.51 -10.75 27.55
N SER A 7 -18.98 -10.69 28.77
CA SER A 7 -17.57 -10.96 29.06
C SER A 7 -17.46 -12.07 30.10
N ASN A 8 -16.77 -13.16 29.76
CA ASN A 8 -16.58 -14.38 30.58
C ASN A 8 -17.84 -15.17 30.97
N SER A 9 -18.95 -14.50 31.29
CA SER A 9 -20.17 -15.07 31.86
C SER A 9 -21.36 -14.16 31.60
N THR A 10 -22.58 -14.68 31.71
CA THR A 10 -23.82 -13.92 31.45
C THR A 10 -24.12 -12.81 32.46
N SER A 11 -23.50 -12.83 33.65
CA SER A 11 -23.63 -11.80 34.69
C SER A 11 -22.67 -10.62 34.52
N ASN A 12 -21.68 -10.74 33.64
CA ASN A 12 -20.66 -9.74 33.38
C ASN A 12 -20.81 -9.26 31.94
N TYR A 13 -21.25 -8.02 31.74
CA TYR A 13 -21.52 -7.50 30.41
C TYR A 13 -21.37 -5.99 30.30
N PHE A 14 -21.22 -5.51 29.08
CA PHE A 14 -21.31 -4.11 28.70
C PHE A 14 -22.61 -3.89 27.95
N SER A 15 -23.39 -2.88 28.32
CA SER A 15 -24.64 -2.52 27.64
C SER A 15 -24.59 -1.10 27.11
N TYR A 16 -25.09 -0.92 25.90
CA TYR A 16 -25.14 0.37 25.22
C TYR A 16 -26.46 0.54 24.48
N ASP A 17 -27.08 1.70 24.70
CA ASP A 17 -28.32 2.11 24.05
C ASP A 17 -27.99 3.22 23.04
N PRO A 18 -27.78 2.88 21.76
CA PRO A 18 -27.54 3.89 20.74
C PRO A 18 -28.75 4.82 20.59
N PRO A 19 -28.53 6.14 20.39
CA PRO A 19 -29.61 7.07 20.11
C PRO A 19 -30.33 6.65 18.82
N MET A 20 -31.65 6.55 18.88
CA MET A 20 -32.47 5.98 17.81
C MET A 20 -32.37 6.76 16.49
N ASP A 21 -32.04 8.06 16.57
CA ASP A 21 -31.79 8.94 15.43
C ASP A 21 -30.55 8.55 14.60
N SER A 22 -29.61 7.77 15.17
CA SER A 22 -28.44 7.28 14.44
C SER A 22 -28.76 6.12 13.51
N LEU A 23 -29.94 5.51 13.67
CA LEU A 23 -30.42 4.37 12.91
C LEU A 23 -31.56 4.86 12.02
N ASN A 24 -31.22 5.60 10.96
CA ASN A 24 -32.19 6.05 9.94
C ASN A 24 -32.64 4.87 9.06
N LEU A 25 -33.28 3.88 9.70
CA LEU A 25 -33.65 2.58 9.15
C LEU A 25 -34.76 2.76 8.12
N THR A 26 -34.36 3.01 6.89
CA THR A 26 -35.27 3.10 5.75
C THR A 26 -35.53 1.70 5.22
N GLN A 27 -36.81 1.36 4.99
CA GLN A 27 -37.21 0.03 4.53
C GLN A 27 -36.53 -0.33 3.20
N GLY A 28 -35.91 -1.52 3.15
CA GLY A 28 -35.25 -2.04 1.94
C GLY A 28 -33.86 -1.47 1.67
N ILE A 29 -33.34 -0.59 2.53
CA ILE A 29 -31.98 -0.06 2.44
C ILE A 29 -31.14 -0.70 3.56
N TRP A 30 -30.02 -1.31 3.17
CA TRP A 30 -29.02 -1.79 4.13
C TRP A 30 -28.37 -0.60 4.83
N ASN A 31 -28.34 -0.62 6.15
CA ASN A 31 -27.75 0.42 6.98
C ASN A 31 -26.60 -0.16 7.79
N ASN A 32 -25.55 0.62 7.98
CA ASN A 32 -24.39 0.24 8.79
C ASN A 32 -24.41 1.02 10.11
N LEU A 33 -24.23 0.31 11.24
CA LEU A 33 -24.04 0.91 12.55
C LEU A 33 -22.62 0.59 13.05
N THR A 34 -21.80 1.62 13.16
CA THR A 34 -20.49 1.52 13.83
C THR A 34 -20.61 2.06 15.25
N VAL A 35 -20.21 1.24 16.23
CA VAL A 35 -20.23 1.63 17.65
C VAL A 35 -18.81 1.60 18.20
N GLN A 36 -18.38 2.72 18.80
CA GLN A 36 -17.10 2.79 19.48
C GLN A 36 -17.16 2.01 20.80
N LEU A 37 -16.22 1.09 21.00
CA LEU A 37 -16.07 0.31 22.22
C LEU A 37 -15.28 1.11 23.27
N ASP A 38 -15.41 0.73 24.55
CA ASP A 38 -14.70 1.34 25.68
C ASP A 38 -14.86 2.87 25.81
N THR A 39 -16.07 3.37 25.54
CA THR A 39 -16.44 4.76 25.78
C THR A 39 -17.28 4.89 27.05
N PRO A 40 -17.35 6.08 27.68
CA PRO A 40 -18.19 6.32 28.86
C PRO A 40 -19.69 6.09 28.63
N ALA A 41 -20.12 5.95 27.36
CA ALA A 41 -21.50 5.67 27.00
C ALA A 41 -21.90 4.21 27.27
N TRP A 42 -20.93 3.29 27.42
CA TRP A 42 -21.20 1.91 27.79
C TRP A 42 -21.41 1.78 29.30
N THR A 43 -22.48 1.09 29.66
CA THR A 43 -22.75 0.71 31.05
C THR A 43 -22.12 -0.64 31.34
N ARG A 44 -21.18 -0.67 32.29
CA ARG A 44 -20.53 -1.91 32.74
C ARG A 44 -21.35 -2.54 33.86
N SER A 45 -21.75 -3.78 33.66
CA SER A 45 -22.36 -4.63 34.68
C SER A 45 -21.39 -5.72 35.08
N GLY A 46 -21.12 -5.86 36.38
CA GLY A 46 -20.19 -6.87 36.90
C GLY A 46 -18.73 -6.42 37.01
N ASN A 47 -18.09 -6.83 38.11
CA ASN A 47 -16.73 -6.39 38.46
C ASN A 47 -15.64 -7.03 37.59
N SER A 48 -15.93 -8.19 36.98
CA SER A 48 -14.99 -8.93 36.13
C SER A 48 -15.26 -8.78 34.63
N SER A 49 -16.07 -7.80 34.23
CA SER A 49 -16.29 -7.47 32.82
C SER A 49 -15.04 -6.86 32.20
N ASP A 50 -14.48 -7.53 31.20
CA ASP A 50 -13.24 -7.16 30.53
C ASP A 50 -13.47 -7.05 29.02
N TRP A 51 -13.11 -5.90 28.44
CA TRP A 51 -13.14 -5.66 27.00
C TRP A 51 -12.20 -6.58 26.23
N GLY A 52 -11.14 -7.09 26.88
CA GLY A 52 -10.22 -8.06 26.31
C GLY A 52 -10.82 -9.45 26.09
N ASN A 53 -11.97 -9.75 26.70
CA ASN A 53 -12.59 -11.08 26.64
C ASN A 53 -14.11 -11.00 26.47
N ILE A 54 -14.56 -10.71 25.25
CA ILE A 54 -15.97 -10.71 24.88
C ILE A 54 -16.35 -12.10 24.35
N THR A 55 -17.26 -12.77 25.04
CA THR A 55 -17.67 -14.16 24.77
C THR A 55 -19.05 -14.28 24.15
N GLY A 56 -19.82 -13.18 24.09
CA GLY A 56 -21.16 -13.22 23.53
C GLY A 56 -21.71 -11.85 23.16
N PHE A 57 -22.69 -11.86 22.25
CA PHE A 57 -23.38 -10.70 21.74
C PHE A 57 -24.89 -10.90 21.86
N LYS A 58 -25.59 -9.86 22.30
CA LYS A 58 -27.05 -9.81 22.28
C LYS A 58 -27.49 -8.46 21.73
N LEU A 59 -28.38 -8.52 20.74
CA LEU A 59 -29.08 -7.37 20.19
C LEU A 59 -30.54 -7.45 20.61
N GLU A 60 -31.02 -6.45 21.34
CA GLU A 60 -32.40 -6.36 21.78
C GLU A 60 -33.11 -5.20 21.06
N LEU A 61 -34.19 -5.54 20.36
CA LEU A 61 -35.00 -4.60 19.60
C LEU A 61 -36.36 -4.47 20.26
N THR A 62 -36.75 -3.24 20.53
CA THR A 62 -38.06 -2.90 21.09
C THR A 62 -38.87 -2.20 20.01
N TRP A 63 -40.05 -2.72 19.73
CA TRP A 63 -40.96 -2.16 18.73
C TRP A 63 -42.15 -1.49 19.43
N ASN A 64 -42.62 -0.37 18.90
CA ASN A 64 -43.72 0.40 19.49
C ASN A 64 -45.09 -0.30 19.34
N SER A 65 -45.22 -1.23 18.41
CA SER A 65 -46.46 -1.97 18.16
C SER A 65 -46.19 -3.37 17.63
N ASN A 66 -47.14 -4.27 17.88
CA ASN A 66 -47.11 -5.62 17.34
C ASN A 66 -47.24 -5.56 15.81
N SER A 67 -46.19 -5.96 15.11
CA SER A 67 -46.13 -6.01 13.66
C SER A 67 -45.25 -7.17 13.19
N SER A 68 -45.58 -7.75 12.04
CA SER A 68 -44.78 -8.81 11.42
C SER A 68 -43.55 -8.18 10.76
N ILE A 69 -42.45 -8.12 11.50
CA ILE A 69 -41.19 -7.53 11.03
C ILE A 69 -40.19 -8.65 10.76
N THR A 70 -39.61 -8.62 9.56
CA THR A 70 -38.43 -9.43 9.23
C THR A 70 -37.19 -8.55 9.39
N LEU A 71 -36.35 -8.88 10.36
CA LEU A 71 -35.04 -8.26 10.51
C LEU A 71 -34.01 -9.08 9.74
N LEU A 72 -33.33 -8.45 8.80
CA LEU A 72 -32.15 -9.00 8.15
C LEU A 72 -30.91 -8.43 8.84
N VAL A 73 -30.04 -9.31 9.34
CA VAL A 73 -28.77 -8.94 9.94
C VAL A 73 -27.69 -9.55 9.08
N ASP A 74 -26.79 -8.72 8.57
CA ASP A 74 -25.62 -9.18 7.83
C ASP A 74 -24.36 -8.63 8.50
N GLY A 75 -23.41 -9.53 8.77
CA GLY A 75 -22.12 -9.24 9.39
C GLY A 75 -22.17 -8.71 10.83
N LEU A 76 -21.54 -9.43 11.77
CA LEU A 76 -21.15 -8.87 13.07
C LEU A 76 -19.64 -8.88 13.15
N PHE A 77 -19.03 -7.71 13.31
CA PHE A 77 -17.58 -7.57 13.29
C PHE A 77 -17.10 -6.91 14.59
N PHE A 78 -16.23 -7.63 15.31
CA PHE A 78 -15.57 -7.14 16.52
C PHE A 78 -14.15 -6.72 16.19
N PHE A 79 -13.85 -5.44 16.37
CA PHE A 79 -12.50 -4.90 16.22
C PHE A 79 -11.83 -4.86 17.59
N GLN A 80 -10.98 -5.84 17.89
CA GLN A 80 -9.87 -5.59 18.81
C GLN A 80 -8.81 -4.86 18.01
N GLY A 81 -8.72 -3.55 18.18
CA GLY A 81 -7.69 -2.74 17.56
C GLY A 81 -6.30 -3.21 18.02
N SER A 82 -5.71 -4.18 17.35
CA SER A 82 -4.27 -4.20 17.15
C SER A 82 -4.02 -3.58 15.79
N PHE A 83 -4.04 -2.24 15.77
CA PHE A 83 -3.26 -1.50 14.77
C PHE A 83 -1.78 -1.69 15.12
N THR A 84 -1.28 -2.92 15.01
CA THR A 84 0.16 -3.05 14.79
C THR A 84 0.40 -2.35 13.47
N SER A 85 1.18 -1.28 13.51
CA SER A 85 1.69 -0.70 12.28
C SER A 85 2.29 -1.84 11.45
N LEU A 86 2.19 -1.79 10.12
CA LEU A 86 2.91 -2.73 9.24
C LEU A 86 4.39 -2.85 9.62
N PHE A 87 4.94 -1.82 10.28
CA PHE A 87 6.26 -1.79 10.89
C PHE A 87 6.44 -2.69 12.14
N GLU A 88 5.45 -2.82 13.02
CA GLU A 88 5.61 -3.54 14.29
C GLU A 88 5.48 -5.06 14.16
N ASN A 89 4.53 -5.56 13.36
CA ASN A 89 4.31 -7.01 13.25
C ASN A 89 5.08 -7.65 12.08
N ALA A 90 5.44 -6.84 11.08
CA ALA A 90 6.04 -7.28 9.83
C ALA A 90 7.36 -6.54 9.49
N GLY A 91 7.69 -5.43 10.18
CA GLY A 91 8.74 -4.53 9.73
C GLY A 91 10.14 -5.14 9.70
N SER A 92 10.50 -6.04 10.60
CA SER A 92 11.82 -6.69 10.57
C SER A 92 11.97 -7.65 9.38
N PHE A 93 10.95 -8.43 9.05
CA PHE A 93 10.99 -9.36 7.92
C PHE A 93 10.74 -8.64 6.58
N TYR A 94 9.81 -7.69 6.53
CA TYR A 94 9.52 -6.90 5.32
C TYR A 94 10.64 -5.93 4.98
N MET A 95 11.29 -5.25 5.94
CA MET A 95 12.40 -4.35 5.62
C MET A 95 13.61 -5.10 5.06
N ILE A 96 13.95 -6.26 5.65
CA ILE A 96 15.07 -7.08 5.16
C ILE A 96 14.75 -7.57 3.75
N ASN A 97 13.54 -8.11 3.52
CA ASN A 97 13.15 -8.55 2.18
C ASN A 97 13.08 -7.38 1.19
N TYR A 98 12.58 -6.21 1.59
CA TYR A 98 12.53 -5.04 0.72
C TYR A 98 13.94 -4.55 0.33
N GLY A 99 14.87 -4.54 1.29
CA GLY A 99 16.27 -4.20 1.04
C GLY A 99 16.95 -5.21 0.11
N VAL A 100 16.74 -6.52 0.33
CA VAL A 100 17.25 -7.59 -0.53
C VAL A 100 16.66 -7.48 -1.93
N THR A 101 15.35 -7.32 -2.06
CA THR A 101 14.68 -7.15 -3.36
C THR A 101 15.19 -5.91 -4.09
N GLY A 102 15.30 -4.76 -3.41
CA GLY A 102 15.82 -3.54 -3.99
C GLY A 102 17.29 -3.67 -4.44
N PHE A 103 18.12 -4.35 -3.66
CA PHE A 103 19.50 -4.65 -4.06
C PHE A 103 19.57 -5.58 -5.27
N MET A 104 18.77 -6.65 -5.29
CA MET A 104 18.71 -7.59 -6.41
C MET A 104 18.23 -6.90 -7.69
N GLN A 105 17.19 -6.08 -7.57
CA GLN A 105 16.67 -5.26 -8.66
C GLN A 105 17.78 -4.34 -9.21
N PHE A 106 18.46 -3.60 -8.33
CA PHE A 106 19.60 -2.77 -8.72
C PHE A 106 20.69 -3.56 -9.47
N VAL A 107 21.11 -4.73 -8.94
CA VAL A 107 22.16 -5.54 -9.57
C VAL A 107 21.73 -6.03 -10.94
N VAL A 108 20.48 -6.49 -11.08
CA VAL A 108 19.92 -6.96 -12.36
C VAL A 108 19.87 -5.83 -13.37
N THR A 109 19.27 -4.69 -13.03
CA THR A 109 19.19 -3.52 -13.92
C THR A 109 20.59 -3.03 -14.29
N TRP A 110 21.52 -2.98 -13.32
CA TRP A 110 22.89 -2.55 -13.53
C TRP A 110 23.65 -3.41 -14.53
N VAL A 111 23.59 -4.73 -14.37
CA VAL A 111 24.27 -5.69 -15.25
C VAL A 111 23.62 -5.68 -16.63
N LEU A 112 22.29 -5.68 -16.71
CA LEU A 112 21.56 -5.67 -17.99
C LEU A 112 21.81 -4.38 -18.76
N LEU A 113 21.67 -3.22 -18.11
CA LEU A 113 21.86 -1.92 -18.74
C LEU A 113 23.30 -1.77 -19.24
N SER A 114 24.29 -2.18 -18.43
CA SER A 114 25.70 -2.20 -18.84
C SER A 114 25.96 -3.16 -19.99
N GLY A 115 25.41 -4.37 -19.91
CA GLY A 115 25.49 -5.42 -20.93
C GLY A 115 24.99 -4.94 -22.29
N LEU A 116 23.77 -4.43 -22.31
CA LEU A 116 23.10 -3.94 -23.50
C LEU A 116 23.80 -2.71 -24.06
N ALA A 117 24.17 -1.74 -23.22
CA ALA A 117 24.91 -0.57 -23.67
C ALA A 117 26.25 -0.95 -24.32
N TYR A 118 26.99 -1.91 -23.74
CA TYR A 118 28.24 -2.41 -24.32
C TYR A 118 28.02 -3.07 -25.69
N LEU A 119 27.06 -4.00 -25.78
CA LEU A 119 26.76 -4.73 -27.01
C LEU A 119 26.31 -3.80 -28.13
N LEU A 120 25.37 -2.90 -27.86
CA LEU A 120 24.87 -1.94 -28.84
C LEU A 120 25.98 -0.98 -29.29
N THR A 121 26.82 -0.51 -28.37
CA THR A 121 27.96 0.35 -28.71
C THR A 121 28.96 -0.36 -29.61
N ARG A 122 29.29 -1.62 -29.31
CA ARG A 122 30.16 -2.46 -30.14
C ARG A 122 29.55 -2.72 -31.53
N ALA A 123 28.26 -3.00 -31.60
CA ALA A 123 27.54 -3.22 -32.85
C ALA A 123 27.55 -1.98 -33.76
N LEU A 124 27.57 -0.77 -33.19
CA LEU A 124 27.69 0.49 -33.92
C LEU A 124 29.14 0.90 -34.23
N GLY A 125 30.12 0.02 -34.00
CA GLY A 125 31.54 0.24 -34.30
C GLY A 125 32.31 1.03 -33.24
N GLY A 126 31.71 1.26 -32.06
CA GLY A 126 32.37 1.95 -30.95
C GLY A 126 33.44 1.11 -30.28
N LYS A 127 34.59 1.72 -29.99
CA LYS A 127 35.63 1.12 -29.14
C LYS A 127 35.31 1.44 -27.69
N LEU A 128 34.69 0.49 -26.98
CA LEU A 128 34.28 0.64 -25.60
C LEU A 128 35.02 -0.37 -24.71
N VAL A 129 35.45 0.07 -23.53
CA VAL A 129 35.98 -0.80 -22.48
C VAL A 129 34.87 -1.10 -21.48
N TRP A 130 34.67 -2.37 -21.14
CA TRP A 130 33.59 -2.83 -20.26
C TRP A 130 33.65 -2.24 -18.85
N LYS A 131 34.83 -2.28 -18.21
CA LYS A 131 34.97 -1.88 -16.79
C LYS A 131 34.59 -0.41 -16.54
N PRO A 132 35.09 0.58 -17.31
CA PRO A 132 34.67 1.97 -17.12
C PRO A 132 33.19 2.21 -17.37
N LEU A 133 32.61 1.52 -18.36
CA LEU A 133 31.17 1.64 -18.64
C LEU A 133 30.33 1.19 -17.45
N LEU A 134 30.65 0.01 -16.91
CA LEU A 134 29.93 -0.58 -15.78
C LEU A 134 30.01 0.31 -14.53
N VAL A 135 31.15 0.96 -14.29
CA VAL A 135 31.30 1.95 -13.19
C VAL A 135 30.42 3.18 -13.44
N LEU A 136 30.46 3.77 -14.63
CA LEU A 136 29.66 4.97 -14.95
C LEU A 136 28.16 4.71 -14.86
N ILE A 137 27.70 3.55 -15.34
CA ILE A 137 26.29 3.15 -15.25
C ILE A 137 25.89 2.88 -13.80
N GLY A 138 26.79 2.28 -13.00
CA GLY A 138 26.55 2.11 -11.56
C GLY A 138 26.30 3.46 -10.86
N PHE A 139 27.10 4.48 -11.18
CA PHE A 139 26.87 5.84 -10.67
C PHE A 139 25.56 6.46 -11.18
N ALA A 140 25.19 6.20 -12.44
CA ALA A 140 23.92 6.68 -12.99
C ALA A 140 22.70 6.10 -12.25
N LEU A 141 22.78 4.84 -11.81
CA LEU A 141 21.70 4.16 -11.11
C LEU A 141 21.55 4.56 -9.63
N ILE A 142 22.50 5.30 -9.05
CA ILE A 142 22.37 5.84 -7.69
C ILE A 142 21.12 6.72 -7.56
N THR A 143 20.65 7.34 -8.64
CA THR A 143 19.42 8.13 -8.62
C THR A 143 18.18 7.32 -8.27
N MET A 144 18.16 6.01 -8.55
CA MET A 144 17.09 5.13 -8.07
C MET A 144 17.08 5.03 -6.55
N PHE A 145 18.25 4.96 -5.91
CA PHE A 145 18.34 4.92 -4.46
C PHE A 145 17.81 6.22 -3.84
N VAL A 146 18.21 7.36 -4.39
CA VAL A 146 17.69 8.67 -3.97
C VAL A 146 16.18 8.74 -4.13
N GLN A 147 15.65 8.26 -5.25
CA GLN A 147 14.21 8.19 -5.49
C GLN A 147 13.49 7.32 -4.46
N THR A 148 14.01 6.14 -4.15
CA THR A 148 13.44 5.25 -3.14
C THR A 148 13.38 5.93 -1.78
N VAL A 149 14.46 6.59 -1.35
CA VAL A 149 14.48 7.32 -0.08
C VAL A 149 13.42 8.42 -0.05
N ILE A 150 13.29 9.21 -1.12
CA ILE A 150 12.28 10.27 -1.20
C ILE A 150 10.87 9.68 -1.15
N ASN A 151 10.61 8.60 -1.89
CA ASN A 151 9.33 7.92 -1.88
C ASN A 151 9.01 7.38 -0.48
N THR A 152 9.96 6.72 0.19
CA THR A 152 9.78 6.20 1.55
C THR A 152 9.41 7.31 2.52
N VAL A 153 10.10 8.46 2.46
CA VAL A 153 9.78 9.62 3.31
C VAL A 153 8.39 10.19 2.98
N ALA A 154 8.04 10.29 1.69
CA ALA A 154 6.72 10.76 1.26
C ALA A 154 5.61 9.83 1.77
N TYR A 155 5.79 8.51 1.69
CA TYR A 155 4.84 7.53 2.23
C TYR A 155 4.78 7.54 3.75
N ALA A 156 5.91 7.73 4.44
CA ALA A 156 5.94 7.86 5.90
C ALA A 156 5.25 9.15 6.40
N SER A 157 5.15 10.18 5.55
CA SER A 157 4.46 11.43 5.87
C SER A 157 2.95 11.39 5.64
N LEU A 158 2.43 10.32 5.03
CA LEU A 158 1.00 10.16 4.86
C LEU A 158 0.31 9.93 6.22
N PRO A 159 -0.87 10.54 6.46
CA PRO A 159 -1.65 10.23 7.65
C PRO A 159 -2.07 8.76 7.64
N ASN A 160 -2.22 8.17 8.83
CA ASN A 160 -2.65 6.78 8.96
C ASN A 160 -3.96 6.53 8.19
N ILE A 161 -3.86 5.75 7.12
CA ILE A 161 -5.00 5.35 6.30
C ILE A 161 -5.74 4.25 7.04
N HIS A 162 -6.98 4.53 7.43
CA HIS A 162 -7.84 3.56 8.12
C HIS A 162 -8.60 2.76 7.07
N TYR A 163 -8.30 1.47 6.96
CA TYR A 163 -8.95 0.58 6.00
C TYR A 163 -10.28 0.06 6.57
N PRO A 164 -11.42 0.29 5.89
CA PRO A 164 -12.68 -0.34 6.27
C PRO A 164 -12.62 -1.84 5.97
N PHE A 165 -13.17 -2.65 6.88
CA PHE A 165 -13.07 -4.11 6.86
C PHE A 165 -13.76 -4.79 5.67
N GLY A 166 -14.71 -4.11 5.00
CA GLY A 166 -15.28 -4.55 3.73
C GLY A 166 -14.25 -4.94 2.67
N LEU A 167 -13.10 -4.26 2.69
CA LEU A 167 -11.96 -4.52 1.80
C LEU A 167 -11.23 -5.82 2.12
N LEU A 168 -11.24 -6.26 3.40
CA LEU A 168 -10.59 -7.49 3.85
C LEU A 168 -11.51 -8.72 3.71
N VAL A 169 -12.84 -8.51 3.70
CA VAL A 169 -13.84 -9.57 3.57
C VAL A 169 -14.42 -9.69 2.16
N GLY A 170 -14.10 -8.76 1.26
CA GLY A 170 -14.49 -8.84 -0.15
C GLY A 170 -15.98 -8.57 -0.38
N VAL A 171 -16.57 -7.68 0.42
CA VAL A 171 -17.97 -7.27 0.24
C VAL A 171 -18.07 -6.42 -1.03
N GLN A 172 -18.83 -6.90 -2.03
CA GLN A 172 -18.99 -6.20 -3.31
C GLN A 172 -19.57 -4.80 -3.11
N GLY A 173 -18.83 -3.78 -3.55
CA GLY A 173 -19.21 -2.36 -3.48
C GLY A 173 -18.42 -1.54 -2.44
N GLU A 174 -17.97 -2.14 -1.34
CA GLU A 174 -17.15 -1.44 -0.32
C GLU A 174 -15.69 -1.30 -0.74
N GLU A 175 -15.20 -2.20 -1.60
CA GLU A 175 -13.85 -2.13 -2.18
C GLU A 175 -13.65 -0.85 -3.01
N GLN A 176 -14.65 -0.46 -3.82
CA GLN A 176 -14.59 0.76 -4.63
C GLN A 176 -14.62 2.02 -3.76
N ALA A 177 -15.52 2.10 -2.78
CA ALA A 177 -15.60 3.25 -1.88
C ALA A 177 -14.31 3.46 -1.07
N ALA A 178 -13.66 2.37 -0.68
CA ALA A 178 -12.41 2.42 0.04
C ALA A 178 -11.21 2.69 -0.89
N ALA A 179 -11.19 2.12 -2.10
CA ALA A 179 -10.22 2.49 -3.13
C ALA A 179 -10.30 3.99 -3.47
N ASP A 180 -11.51 4.54 -3.54
CA ASP A 180 -11.74 5.98 -3.75
C ASP A 180 -11.24 6.82 -2.57
N THR A 181 -11.43 6.34 -1.33
CA THR A 181 -10.92 7.01 -0.12
C THR A 181 -9.40 6.98 -0.06
N ILE A 182 -8.77 5.83 -0.34
CA ILE A 182 -7.31 5.69 -0.40
C ILE A 182 -6.75 6.56 -1.52
N ASN A 183 -7.36 6.51 -2.71
CA ASN A 183 -6.96 7.35 -3.83
C ASN A 183 -7.09 8.82 -3.45
N ALA A 184 -8.19 9.27 -2.83
CA ALA A 184 -8.34 10.66 -2.40
C ALA A 184 -7.24 11.10 -1.42
N GLN A 185 -6.84 10.24 -0.49
CA GLN A 185 -5.81 10.54 0.51
C GLN A 185 -4.38 10.43 -0.03
N THR A 186 -4.14 9.58 -1.04
CA THR A 186 -2.81 9.30 -1.61
C THR A 186 -2.56 9.94 -2.96
N TRP A 187 -3.56 10.55 -3.59
CA TRP A 187 -3.50 11.07 -4.97
C TRP A 187 -2.34 12.04 -5.17
N VAL A 188 -2.07 12.94 -4.22
CA VAL A 188 -0.94 13.89 -4.32
C VAL A 188 0.39 13.14 -4.35
N VAL A 189 0.59 12.20 -3.42
CA VAL A 189 1.82 11.40 -3.33
C VAL A 189 2.00 10.53 -4.58
N ALA A 190 0.92 9.90 -5.05
CA ALA A 190 0.94 9.07 -6.25
C ALA A 190 1.30 9.88 -7.52
N ASN A 191 0.78 11.09 -7.67
CA ASN A 191 1.14 11.95 -8.81
C ASN A 191 2.59 12.42 -8.72
N VAL A 192 3.03 12.88 -7.54
CA VAL A 192 4.43 13.30 -7.33
C VAL A 192 5.38 12.14 -7.66
N GLN A 193 5.08 10.94 -7.19
CA GLN A 193 5.86 9.75 -7.50
C GLN A 193 5.89 9.45 -9.00
N ARG A 194 4.76 9.56 -9.69
CA ARG A 194 4.69 9.33 -11.14
C ARG A 194 5.56 10.32 -11.91
N PHE A 195 5.51 11.61 -11.57
CA PHE A 195 6.37 12.62 -12.21
C PHE A 195 7.85 12.39 -11.87
N MET A 196 8.16 12.04 -10.63
CA MET A 196 9.52 11.72 -10.19
C MET A 196 10.08 10.50 -10.93
N GLN A 197 9.26 9.46 -11.11
CA GLN A 197 9.61 8.26 -11.88
C GLN A 197 10.02 8.64 -13.31
N ILE A 198 9.19 9.44 -13.99
CA ILE A 198 9.47 9.89 -15.37
C ILE A 198 10.78 10.70 -15.40
N ALA A 199 10.99 11.60 -14.45
CA ALA A 199 12.20 12.40 -14.37
C ALA A 199 13.45 11.53 -14.19
N VAL A 200 13.39 10.52 -13.31
CA VAL A 200 14.50 9.57 -13.09
C VAL A 200 14.76 8.73 -14.33
N TRP A 201 13.74 8.30 -15.06
CA TRP A 201 13.92 7.56 -16.31
C TRP A 201 14.66 8.37 -17.37
N ILE A 202 14.22 9.61 -17.59
CA ILE A 202 14.89 10.53 -18.52
C ILE A 202 16.34 10.75 -18.08
N TRP A 203 16.57 10.90 -16.78
CA TRP A 203 17.90 11.11 -16.22
C TRP A 203 18.83 9.91 -16.43
N ILE A 204 18.37 8.68 -16.16
CA ILE A 204 19.16 7.45 -16.37
C ILE A 204 19.49 7.27 -17.86
N ILE A 205 18.52 7.50 -18.75
CA ILE A 205 18.75 7.46 -20.20
C ILE A 205 19.82 8.46 -20.61
N ALA A 206 19.72 9.71 -20.13
CA ALA A 206 20.67 10.77 -20.43
C ALA A 206 22.09 10.45 -19.92
N LEU A 207 22.23 9.98 -18.68
CA LEU A 207 23.51 9.60 -18.10
C LEU A 207 24.13 8.37 -18.79
N THR A 208 23.31 7.40 -19.18
CA THR A 208 23.77 6.23 -19.94
C THR A 208 24.29 6.65 -21.32
N ALA A 209 23.56 7.53 -22.01
CA ALA A 209 24.00 8.10 -23.28
C ALA A 209 25.30 8.89 -23.13
N LEU A 210 25.45 9.66 -22.05
CA LEU A 210 26.67 10.42 -21.74
C LEU A 210 27.85 9.48 -21.47
N ALA A 211 27.65 8.41 -20.70
CA ALA A 211 28.68 7.42 -20.40
C ALA A 211 29.19 6.74 -21.69
N VAL A 212 28.28 6.35 -22.59
CA VAL A 212 28.63 5.80 -23.90
C VAL A 212 29.37 6.84 -24.74
N ARG A 213 28.92 8.10 -24.75
CA ARG A 213 29.52 9.18 -25.53
C ARG A 213 30.97 9.47 -25.11
N LEU A 214 31.22 9.49 -23.80
CA LEU A 214 32.53 9.71 -23.20
C LEU A 214 33.51 8.59 -23.55
N LEU A 215 33.03 7.35 -23.61
CA LEU A 215 33.89 6.18 -23.77
C LEU A 215 34.04 5.69 -25.22
N ALA A 216 33.05 5.88 -26.10
CA ALA A 216 33.04 5.27 -27.43
C ALA A 216 33.25 6.24 -28.61
N ALA A 217 33.37 7.56 -28.35
CA ALA A 217 33.55 8.58 -29.39
C ALA A 217 32.53 8.50 -30.56
N ILE A 218 31.31 8.05 -30.30
CA ILE A 218 30.21 7.95 -31.28
C ILE A 218 29.44 9.27 -31.33
N SER A 219 28.67 9.52 -32.41
CA SER A 219 27.73 10.65 -32.50
C SER A 219 26.67 10.63 -31.39
N TRP A 220 26.22 11.82 -31.00
CA TRP A 220 25.21 12.02 -29.93
C TRP A 220 23.91 11.26 -30.18
N PHE A 221 23.40 11.29 -31.41
CA PHE A 221 22.15 10.61 -31.77
C PHE A 221 22.22 9.09 -31.52
N LYS A 222 23.33 8.46 -31.90
CA LYS A 222 23.56 7.02 -31.65
C LYS A 222 23.68 6.73 -30.14
N CYS A 223 24.34 7.60 -29.38
CA CYS A 223 24.47 7.45 -27.93
C CYS A 223 23.09 7.55 -27.23
N ALA A 224 22.26 8.52 -27.64
CA ALA A 224 20.91 8.68 -27.13
C ALA A 224 20.03 7.45 -27.46
N ALA A 225 20.12 6.95 -28.69
CA ALA A 225 19.43 5.73 -29.10
C ALA A 225 19.87 4.51 -28.28
N ILE A 226 21.18 4.33 -28.07
CA ILE A 226 21.72 3.26 -27.22
C ILE A 226 21.17 3.37 -25.80
N GLY A 227 21.24 4.57 -25.19
CA GLY A 227 20.75 4.79 -23.82
C GLY A 227 19.26 4.46 -23.68
N ALA A 228 18.43 4.92 -24.62
CA ALA A 228 17.00 4.66 -24.60
C ALA A 228 16.68 3.17 -24.81
N ILE A 229 17.26 2.53 -25.83
CA ILE A 229 17.01 1.12 -26.15
C ILE A 229 17.48 0.23 -25.01
N ALA A 230 18.71 0.46 -24.50
CA ALA A 230 19.26 -0.34 -23.41
C ALA A 230 18.39 -0.24 -22.15
N TYR A 231 17.87 0.95 -21.85
CA TYR A 231 17.00 1.17 -20.69
C TYR A 231 15.64 0.49 -20.82
N PHE A 232 14.94 0.69 -21.95
CA PHE A 232 13.63 0.07 -22.15
C PHE A 232 13.70 -1.46 -22.18
N VAL A 233 14.74 -2.02 -22.82
CA VAL A 233 14.95 -3.47 -22.82
C VAL A 233 15.30 -3.97 -21.41
N ALA A 234 16.12 -3.23 -20.65
CA ALA A 234 16.44 -3.61 -19.27
C ALA A 234 15.19 -3.64 -18.38
N ILE A 235 14.34 -2.62 -18.43
CA ILE A 235 13.06 -2.62 -17.68
C ILE A 235 12.16 -3.77 -18.11
N LEU A 236 12.06 -4.01 -19.43
CA LEU A 236 11.18 -5.05 -19.94
C LEU A 236 11.64 -6.43 -19.44
N VAL A 237 12.93 -6.72 -19.52
CA VAL A 237 13.50 -7.97 -18.99
C VAL A 237 13.32 -8.07 -17.47
N GLU A 238 13.55 -6.98 -16.74
CA GLU A 238 13.34 -6.91 -15.30
C GLU A 238 11.89 -7.22 -14.93
N SER A 239 10.91 -6.72 -15.69
CA SER A 239 9.48 -7.00 -15.46
C SER A 239 9.12 -8.48 -15.63
N PHE A 240 9.88 -9.24 -16.42
CA PHE A 240 9.71 -10.69 -16.54
C PHE A 240 10.43 -11.47 -15.44
N ILE A 241 11.48 -10.90 -14.83
CA ILE A 241 12.27 -11.55 -13.77
C ILE A 241 11.65 -11.32 -12.39
N VAL A 242 11.14 -10.11 -12.17
CA VAL A 242 10.56 -9.65 -10.89
C VAL A 242 9.02 -9.80 -10.87
N GLY A 243 8.43 -10.20 -12.00
CA GLY A 243 6.99 -10.44 -12.16
C GLY A 243 6.44 -11.51 -11.24
#